data_AF-J9FTZ2-F1
#
_entry.id   AF-J9FTZ2-F1
#
_cell.length_a   1.000
_cell.length_b   1.000
_cell.length_c   1.000
_cell.angle_alpha   90.00
_cell.angle_beta   90.00
_cell.angle_gamma   90.00
#
_symmetry.space_group_name_H-M   'P 1'
#
loop_
_entity.id
_entity.type
_entity.pdbx_description
1 polymer ?
#
loop_
_entity_poly.entity_id
_entity_poly.type
_entity_poly.pdbx_seq_one_letter_code
_entity_poly.pdbx_strand_id
1 'polypeptide(L)'
;MDMRAYEVEMIRDGKVKYFFIRNMETMEMELLPTRFLTHKTRAQESPNTVGSLARSICYYMNFCAGRQMGFTDVCQMDYEAQFNHFTDFLQWLKAGKHTKNLKKTPRNRTCNTYLKNVFGFFPF
;
A
#
# COMPACT_ATOMS: atom_id res chain seq x y z
N MET A 1 13.27 -15.98 6.16
CA MET A 1 13.14 -14.56 6.52
C MET A 1 11.96 -14.03 5.73
N ASP A 2 10.94 -13.48 6.38
CA ASP A 2 9.79 -12.90 5.68
C ASP A 2 10.24 -11.53 5.12
N MET A 3 10.96 -11.56 4.00
CA MET A 3 11.45 -10.38 3.32
C MET A 3 10.29 -9.76 2.56
N ARG A 4 9.81 -8.63 3.07
CA ARG A 4 8.84 -7.79 2.37
C ARG A 4 9.44 -7.39 1.02
N ALA A 5 8.74 -7.72 -0.06
CA ALA A 5 9.15 -7.37 -1.41
C ALA A 5 9.17 -5.84 -1.63
N TYR A 6 8.40 -5.09 -0.84
CA TYR A 6 8.29 -3.65 -0.98
C TYR A 6 8.43 -2.91 0.35
N GLU A 7 9.09 -1.75 0.32
CA GLU A 7 9.20 -0.81 1.44
C GLU A 7 8.85 0.63 1.03
N VAL A 8 8.36 1.41 1.98
CA VAL A 8 8.10 2.85 1.78
C VAL A 8 9.34 3.63 2.14
N GLU A 9 9.75 4.52 1.24
CA GLU A 9 10.81 5.49 1.49
C GLU A 9 10.28 6.93 1.40
N MET A 10 11.06 7.85 1.96
CA MET A 10 10.74 9.26 1.99
C MET A 10 12.00 10.09 1.74
N ILE A 11 11.90 11.01 0.80
CA ILE A 11 12.90 12.02 0.52
C ILE A 11 12.33 13.41 0.81
N ARG A 12 13.22 14.37 1.02
CA ARG A 12 12.86 15.78 1.21
C ARG A 12 13.43 16.59 0.07
N ASP A 13 12.59 17.48 -0.46
CA ASP A 13 13.01 18.58 -1.32
C ASP A 13 12.60 19.89 -0.63
N GLY A 14 13.59 20.58 -0.08
CA GLY A 14 13.38 21.68 0.86
C GLY A 14 12.48 21.28 2.03
N LYS A 15 11.28 21.87 2.10
CA LYS A 15 10.28 21.60 3.15
C LYS A 15 9.27 20.51 2.76
N VAL A 16 9.25 20.09 1.50
CA VAL A 16 8.27 19.12 0.97
C VAL A 16 8.79 17.70 1.21
N LYS A 17 7.91 16.81 1.68
CA LYS A 17 8.19 15.39 1.81
C LYS A 17 7.57 14.64 0.63
N TYR A 18 8.38 13.89 -0.09
CA TYR A 18 7.93 12.97 -1.14
C TYR A 18 8.08 11.54 -0.65
N PHE A 19 7.06 10.73 -0.93
CA PHE A 19 7.03 9.31 -0.58
C PHE A 19 7.05 8.48 -1.85
N PHE A 20 7.75 7.37 -1.82
CA PHE A 20 7.79 6.40 -2.89
C PHE A 20 7.86 4.98 -2.34
N ILE A 21 7.54 4.01 -3.18
CA ILE A 21 7.63 2.59 -2.84
C ILE A 21 8.83 2.02 -3.58
N ARG A 22 9.71 1.34 -2.85
CA ARG A 22 10.89 0.65 -3.41
C ARG A 22 10.63 -0.84 -3.46
N ASN A 23 10.98 -1.45 -4.58
CA ASN A 23 11.11 -2.90 -4.71
C ASN A 23 12.45 -3.33 -4.09
N MET A 24 12.42 -4.25 -3.15
CA MET A 24 13.60 -4.68 -2.39
C MET A 24 14.46 -5.72 -3.13
N GLU A 25 13.94 -6.30 -4.21
CA GLU A 25 14.69 -7.22 -5.07
C GLU A 25 15.50 -6.45 -6.12
N THR A 26 14.84 -5.55 -6.86
CA THR A 26 15.49 -4.76 -7.91
C THR A 26 16.16 -3.49 -7.39
N MET A 27 15.82 -3.07 -6.16
CA MET A 27 16.17 -1.77 -5.56
C MET A 27 15.61 -0.56 -6.32
N GLU A 28 14.70 -0.79 -7.27
CA GLU A 28 14.09 0.25 -8.07
C GLU A 28 12.83 0.84 -7.42
N MET A 29 12.48 2.03 -7.87
CA MET A 29 11.26 2.71 -7.46
C MET A 29 10.07 2.22 -8.30
N GLU A 30 8.98 1.88 -7.62
CA GLU A 30 7.73 1.50 -8.26
C GLU A 30 7.03 2.74 -8.83
N LEU A 31 7.00 2.86 -10.15
CA LEU A 31 6.64 4.09 -10.85
C LEU A 31 5.18 4.47 -10.65
N LEU A 32 4.24 3.52 -10.84
CA LEU A 32 2.81 3.78 -10.73
C LEU A 32 2.39 4.32 -9.34
N PRO A 33 2.69 3.63 -8.21
CA PRO A 33 2.34 4.15 -6.90
C PRO A 33 3.10 5.45 -6.58
N THR A 34 4.33 5.62 -7.06
CA THR A 34 5.07 6.86 -6.82
C THR A 34 4.47 8.05 -7.55
N ARG A 35 3.98 7.87 -8.78
CA ARG A 35 3.23 8.89 -9.53
C ARG A 35 1.96 9.31 -8.79
N PHE A 36 1.22 8.35 -8.24
CA PHE A 36 0.04 8.62 -7.42
C PHE A 36 0.40 9.45 -6.18
N LEU A 37 1.40 9.02 -5.42
CA LEU A 37 1.84 9.73 -4.20
C LEU A 37 2.34 11.14 -4.52
N THR A 38 3.07 11.30 -5.63
CA THR A 38 3.53 12.61 -6.10
C THR A 38 2.36 13.50 -6.50
N HIS A 39 1.35 12.97 -7.20
CA HIS A 39 0.12 13.69 -7.52
C HIS A 39 -0.57 14.18 -6.24
N LYS A 40 -0.67 13.31 -5.22
CA LYS A 40 -1.26 13.64 -3.91
C LYS A 40 -0.49 14.74 -3.17
N THR A 41 0.84 14.68 -3.16
CA THR A 41 1.69 15.75 -2.60
C THR A 41 1.48 17.08 -3.35
N ARG A 42 1.41 17.04 -4.69
CA ARG A 42 1.18 18.25 -5.51
C ARG A 42 -0.21 18.84 -5.33
N ALA A 43 -1.21 18.01 -5.02
CA ALA A 43 -2.55 18.42 -4.62
C ALA A 43 -2.61 19.00 -3.19
N GLN A 44 -1.47 19.28 -2.56
CA GLN A 44 -1.34 19.85 -1.22
C GLN A 44 -1.94 18.97 -0.10
N GLU A 45 -2.06 17.65 -0.32
CA GLU A 45 -2.42 16.75 0.77
C GLU A 45 -1.33 16.73 1.85
N SER A 46 -1.74 16.64 3.12
CA SER A 46 -0.79 16.69 4.23
C SER A 46 0.24 15.56 4.13
N PRO A 47 1.51 15.77 4.54
CA PRO A 47 2.52 14.71 4.51
C PRO A 47 2.13 13.46 5.32
N ASN A 48 1.33 13.62 6.37
CA ASN A 48 0.83 12.50 7.15
C ASN A 48 -0.22 11.70 6.37
N THR A 49 -1.06 12.36 5.58
CA THR A 49 -2.04 11.73 4.68
C THR A 49 -1.31 10.96 3.59
N VAL A 50 -0.37 11.59 2.89
CA VAL A 50 0.42 10.94 1.82
C VAL A 50 1.24 9.77 2.38
N GLY A 51 1.86 9.94 3.55
CA GLY A 51 2.57 8.84 4.23
C GLY A 51 1.64 7.71 4.71
N SER A 52 0.37 8.00 4.99
CA SER A 52 -0.65 6.97 5.25
C SER A 52 -1.00 6.22 3.97
N LEU A 53 -1.21 6.92 2.85
CA LEU A 53 -1.45 6.34 1.54
C LEU A 53 -0.29 5.43 1.10
N ALA A 54 0.94 5.92 1.19
CA ALA A 54 2.14 5.17 0.83
C ALA A 54 2.24 3.84 1.59
N ARG A 55 2.00 3.86 2.91
CA ARG A 55 2.00 2.65 3.74
C ARG A 55 0.88 1.70 3.33
N SER A 56 -0.34 2.18 3.13
CA SER A 56 -1.47 1.35 2.72
C SER A 56 -1.19 0.63 1.40
N ILE A 57 -0.69 1.36 0.39
CA ILE A 57 -0.38 0.82 -0.93
C ILE A 57 0.75 -0.20 -0.81
N CYS A 58 1.83 0.12 -0.09
CA CYS A 58 2.95 -0.80 0.14
C CYS A 58 2.52 -2.09 0.84
N TYR A 59 1.63 -2.02 1.83
CA TYR A 59 1.07 -3.21 2.47
C TYR A 59 0.27 -4.08 1.52
N TYR A 60 -0.50 -3.45 0.64
CA TYR A 60 -1.25 -4.16 -0.37
C TYR A 60 -0.34 -4.80 -1.43
N MET A 61 0.70 -4.10 -1.90
CA MET A 61 1.70 -4.67 -2.82
C MET A 61 2.39 -5.90 -2.21
N ASN A 62 2.76 -5.85 -0.93
CA ASN A 62 3.32 -7.02 -0.23
C ASN A 62 2.31 -8.18 -0.11
N PHE A 63 1.03 -7.87 0.11
CA PHE A 63 -0.04 -8.86 0.14
C PHE A 63 -0.24 -9.56 -1.22
N CYS A 64 -0.15 -8.80 -2.32
CA CYS A 64 -0.23 -9.32 -3.69
C CYS A 64 1.03 -10.09 -4.10
N ALA A 65 2.22 -9.65 -3.68
CA ALA A 65 3.48 -10.36 -3.94
C ALA A 65 3.48 -11.78 -3.35
N GLY A 66 2.97 -11.94 -2.13
CA GLY A 66 2.81 -13.27 -1.51
C GLY A 66 1.84 -14.20 -2.25
N ARG A 67 1.08 -13.67 -3.23
CA ARG A 67 0.16 -14.40 -4.11
C ARG A 67 0.62 -14.44 -5.57
N GLN A 68 1.80 -13.89 -5.87
CA GLN A 68 2.32 -13.75 -7.24
C GLN A 68 1.34 -12.99 -8.14
N MET A 69 0.75 -11.92 -7.62
CA MET A 69 -0.22 -11.09 -8.31
C MET A 69 0.23 -9.62 -8.38
N GLY A 70 -0.17 -8.94 -9.45
CA GLY A 70 -0.09 -7.50 -9.61
C GLY A 70 -1.47 -6.82 -9.57
N PHE A 71 -1.46 -5.49 -9.68
CA PHE A 71 -2.68 -4.68 -9.70
C PHE A 71 -3.59 -5.00 -10.90
N THR A 72 -2.98 -5.23 -12.07
CA THR A 72 -3.69 -5.57 -13.30
C THR A 72 -4.49 -6.85 -13.15
N ASP A 73 -3.95 -7.86 -12.48
CA ASP A 73 -4.63 -9.14 -12.28
C ASP A 73 -5.91 -8.95 -11.46
N VAL A 74 -5.86 -8.08 -10.45
CA VAL A 74 -7.02 -7.74 -9.62
C VAL A 74 -8.05 -6.95 -10.41
N CYS A 75 -7.64 -6.04 -11.29
CA CYS A 75 -8.57 -5.28 -12.13
C CYS A 75 -9.33 -6.16 -13.15
N GLN A 76 -8.75 -7.30 -13.56
CA GLN A 76 -9.38 -8.23 -14.51
C GLN A 76 -10.30 -9.26 -13.84
N MET A 77 -10.29 -9.34 -12.51
CA MET A 77 -11.21 -10.22 -11.77
C MET A 77 -12.66 -9.76 -11.92
N ASP A 78 -13.58 -10.73 -11.90
CA ASP A 78 -14.99 -10.43 -11.72
C ASP A 78 -15.28 -9.85 -10.33
N TYR A 79 -16.50 -9.35 -10.14
CA TYR A 79 -16.89 -8.68 -8.90
C TYR A 79 -16.72 -9.57 -7.66
N GLU A 80 -17.10 -10.84 -7.74
CA GLU A 80 -17.06 -11.75 -6.59
C GLU A 80 -15.60 -12.07 -6.21
N ALA A 81 -14.75 -12.32 -7.21
CA ALA A 81 -13.33 -12.52 -7.02
C ALA A 81 -12.64 -11.28 -6.45
N GLN A 82 -12.96 -10.07 -6.93
CA GLN A 82 -12.45 -8.82 -6.35
C GLN A 82 -12.91 -8.64 -4.90
N PHE A 83 -14.19 -8.88 -4.63
CA PHE A 83 -14.75 -8.78 -3.28
C PHE A 83 -14.03 -9.72 -2.30
N ASN A 84 -13.82 -10.97 -2.69
CA ASN A 84 -13.09 -11.95 -1.89
C ASN A 84 -11.63 -11.54 -1.70
N HIS A 85 -10.96 -11.07 -2.74
CA HIS A 85 -9.57 -10.59 -2.68
C HIS A 85 -9.39 -9.45 -1.66
N PHE A 86 -10.27 -8.44 -1.68
CA PHE A 86 -10.21 -7.33 -0.72
C PHE A 86 -10.63 -7.74 0.69
N THR A 87 -11.53 -8.71 0.82
CA THR A 87 -11.88 -9.31 2.12
C THR A 87 -10.67 -10.02 2.72
N ASP A 88 -9.95 -10.82 1.93
CA ASP A 88 -8.72 -11.48 2.35
C ASP A 88 -7.62 -10.49 2.73
N PHE A 89 -7.49 -9.39 1.99
CA PHE A 89 -6.58 -8.31 2.35
C PHE A 89 -6.95 -7.70 3.71
N LEU A 90 -8.23 -7.45 3.96
CA LEU A 90 -8.70 -6.94 5.25
C LEU A 90 -8.42 -7.92 6.40
N GLN A 91 -8.60 -9.22 6.18
CA GLN A 91 -8.26 -10.25 7.18
C GLN A 91 -6.76 -10.33 7.42
N TRP A 92 -5.95 -10.23 6.36
CA TRP A 92 -4.49 -10.17 6.46
C TRP A 92 -4.02 -8.95 7.25
N LEU A 93 -4.67 -7.78 7.06
CA LEU A 93 -4.43 -6.60 7.87
C LEU A 93 -4.79 -6.83 9.34
N LYS A 94 -5.98 -7.38 9.63
CA LYS A 94 -6.45 -7.66 11.00
C LYS A 94 -5.57 -8.66 11.74
N ALA A 95 -4.98 -9.62 11.02
CA ALA A 95 -3.99 -10.54 11.58
C ALA A 95 -2.63 -9.88 11.89
N GLY A 96 -2.48 -8.57 11.62
CA GLY A 96 -1.25 -7.82 11.92
C GLY A 96 -0.09 -8.12 10.98
N LYS A 97 -0.32 -8.88 9.90
CA LYS A 97 0.73 -9.36 8.98
C LYS A 97 1.46 -8.23 8.23
N HIS A 98 0.86 -7.05 8.14
CA HIS A 98 1.52 -5.84 7.61
C HIS A 98 2.51 -5.19 8.57
N THR A 99 2.59 -5.63 9.83
CA THR A 99 3.49 -5.09 10.85
C THR A 99 4.58 -6.10 11.22
N LYS A 100 5.74 -5.61 11.66
CA LYS A 100 6.80 -6.48 12.22
C LYS A 100 6.47 -6.93 13.66
N ASN A 101 5.38 -6.41 14.24
CA ASN A 101 5.02 -6.63 15.64
C ASN A 101 3.72 -7.43 15.75
N LEU A 102 3.85 -8.75 15.67
CA LEU A 102 2.74 -9.70 15.74
C LEU A 102 2.01 -9.71 17.10
N LYS A 103 2.53 -9.03 18.13
CA LYS A 103 1.90 -8.98 19.47
C LYS A 103 0.74 -8.00 19.56
N LYS A 104 0.58 -7.09 18.58
CA LYS A 104 -0.44 -6.04 18.63
C LYS A 104 -1.39 -6.13 17.45
N THR A 105 -2.59 -6.62 17.71
CA THR A 105 -3.67 -6.63 16.72
C THR A 105 -4.03 -5.17 16.38
N PRO A 106 -4.04 -4.80 15.09
CA PRO A 106 -4.41 -3.47 14.66
C PRO A 106 -5.91 -3.23 14.90
N ARG A 107 -6.26 -1.97 15.20
CA ARG A 107 -7.66 -1.58 15.39
C ARG A 107 -8.41 -1.65 14.06
N ASN A 108 -9.68 -2.04 14.08
CA ASN A 108 -10.53 -2.08 12.88
C ASN A 108 -10.55 -0.76 12.11
N ARG A 109 -10.58 0.38 12.81
CA ARG A 109 -10.49 1.72 12.18
C ARG A 109 -9.24 1.86 11.33
N THR A 110 -8.09 1.38 11.81
CA THR A 110 -6.82 1.43 11.09
C THR A 110 -6.85 0.55 9.84
N CYS A 111 -7.34 -0.68 9.96
CA CYS A 111 -7.46 -1.57 8.80
C CYS A 111 -8.39 -1.00 7.73
N ASN A 112 -9.52 -0.41 8.13
CA ASN A 112 -10.47 0.23 7.21
C ASN A 112 -9.86 1.46 6.52
N THR A 113 -9.02 2.24 7.22
CA THR A 113 -8.27 3.34 6.59
C THR A 113 -7.33 2.79 5.51
N TYR A 114 -6.65 1.68 5.77
CA TYR A 114 -5.75 1.09 4.77
C TYR A 114 -6.49 0.56 3.56
N LEU A 115 -7.60 -0.15 3.76
CA LEU A 115 -8.46 -0.62 2.68
C LEU A 115 -9.01 0.55 1.84
N LYS A 116 -9.51 1.60 2.49
CA LYS A 116 -10.01 2.82 1.81
C LYS A 116 -8.92 3.49 0.98
N ASN A 117 -7.71 3.60 1.51
CA ASN A 117 -6.58 4.18 0.81
C ASN A 117 -6.22 3.38 -0.45
N VAL A 118 -6.26 2.05 -0.38
CA VAL A 118 -6.03 1.16 -1.52
C VAL A 118 -7.13 1.36 -2.57
N PHE A 119 -8.40 1.40 -2.19
CA PHE A 119 -9.49 1.70 -3.12
C PHE A 119 -9.34 3.07 -3.80
N GLY A 120 -8.85 4.07 -3.09
CA GLY A 120 -8.57 5.39 -3.67
C GLY A 120 -7.41 5.42 -4.67
N PHE A 121 -6.58 4.38 -4.71
CA PHE A 121 -5.47 4.24 -5.66
C PHE A 121 -5.88 3.53 -6.96
N PHE A 122 -6.74 2.51 -6.91
CA PHE A 122 -7.18 1.77 -8.09
C PHE A 122 -7.71 2.59 -9.28
N PRO A 123 -8.44 3.72 -9.10
CA PRO A 123 -8.92 4.52 -10.23
C PRO A 123 -7.91 5.55 -10.76
N PHE A 124 -6.69 5.61 -10.23
CA PHE A 124 -5.64 6.54 -10.68
C PHE A 124 -4.87 6.01 -11.90
#